data_AF-A0A3D2B8H7-F1
#
_entry.id   AF-A0A3D2B8H7-F1
#
_cell.length_a   1.000
_cell.length_b   1.000
_cell.length_c   1.000
_cell.angle_alpha   90.00
_cell.angle_beta   90.00
_cell.angle_gamma   90.00
#
_symmetry.space_group_name_H-M   'P 1'
#
loop_
_entity.id
_entity.type
_entity.pdbx_description
1 polymer ?
#
loop_
_entity_poly.entity_id
_entity_poly.type
_entity_poly.pdbx_seq_one_letter_code
_entity_poly.pdbx_strand_id
1 'polypeptide(L)'
;LAITYSADQKALKGGQMGWGRIQELPSIFAQALSTAKKGDIVGPIRSGVGFHILKVNDLRGQSQSISVTEVHARHILLKTSPIMSDTQARTKLEQIAADIRSGKTSFANAAKEFSQDPGSANQGGDLGWAAADIYDPAFRDALMRMNKGQMSEPVHSTFGWHLIELLDTRNVDKTDAAQKDRAYRMLFNRKFSEEAATWMQEQRASAYVKVLSN
;
A
#
# COMPACT_ATOMS: atom_id res chain seq x y z
N LEU A 1 -14.90 38.79 -8.56
CA LEU A 1 -14.17 38.38 -9.80
C LEU A 1 -14.64 37.02 -10.29
N ALA A 2 -14.41 35.91 -9.58
CA ALA A 2 -14.82 34.59 -10.06
C ALA A 2 -16.33 34.46 -10.33
N ILE A 3 -17.19 34.94 -9.43
CA ILE A 3 -18.66 34.93 -9.60
C ILE A 3 -19.12 35.78 -10.81
N THR A 4 -18.36 36.82 -11.14
CA THR A 4 -18.74 37.82 -12.15
C THR A 4 -18.25 37.46 -13.56
N TYR A 5 -17.10 36.80 -13.68
CA TYR A 5 -16.39 36.63 -14.96
C TYR A 5 -16.00 35.18 -15.28
N SER A 6 -16.08 34.25 -14.33
CA SER A 6 -15.75 32.85 -14.61
C SER A 6 -16.92 32.16 -15.31
N ALA A 7 -16.62 31.42 -16.37
CA ALA A 7 -17.55 30.55 -17.08
C ALA A 7 -17.50 29.09 -16.59
N ASP A 8 -16.70 28.80 -15.55
CA ASP A 8 -16.60 27.46 -14.95
C ASP A 8 -17.83 27.14 -14.08
N GLN A 9 -18.15 25.85 -13.95
CA GLN A 9 -19.20 25.33 -13.07
C GLN A 9 -19.06 25.78 -11.61
N LYS A 10 -17.83 26.11 -11.17
CA LYS A 10 -17.56 26.62 -9.83
C LYS A 10 -17.66 28.14 -9.68
N ALA A 11 -17.97 28.88 -10.75
CA ALA A 11 -18.04 30.35 -10.75
C ALA A 11 -18.96 30.90 -9.64
N LEU A 12 -20.19 30.38 -9.56
CA LEU A 12 -21.19 30.77 -8.55
C LEU A 12 -20.78 30.42 -7.12
N LYS A 13 -19.83 29.49 -6.94
CA LYS A 13 -19.21 29.11 -5.65
C LYS A 13 -17.88 29.83 -5.42
N GLY A 14 -17.69 31.01 -6.00
CA GLY A 14 -16.47 31.79 -5.85
C GLY A 14 -15.25 31.24 -6.58
N GLY A 15 -15.43 30.29 -7.52
CA GLY A 15 -14.34 29.62 -8.22
C GLY A 15 -13.50 28.70 -7.32
N GLN A 16 -14.04 28.27 -6.17
CA GLN A 16 -13.28 27.50 -5.19
C GLN A 16 -13.04 26.07 -5.66
N MET A 17 -11.79 25.75 -6.01
CA MET A 17 -11.42 24.39 -6.41
C MET A 17 -11.24 23.44 -5.23
N GLY A 18 -10.97 23.97 -4.02
CA GLY A 18 -10.67 23.20 -2.82
C GLY A 18 -9.18 22.85 -2.70
N TRP A 19 -8.84 22.01 -1.71
CA TRP A 19 -7.49 21.45 -1.60
C TRP A 19 -7.26 20.39 -2.68
N GLY A 20 -6.21 20.55 -3.46
CA GLY A 20 -5.76 19.57 -4.47
C GLY A 20 -4.25 19.51 -4.52
N ARG A 21 -3.69 18.41 -5.03
CA ARG A 21 -2.24 18.32 -5.26
C ARG A 21 -1.90 18.96 -6.59
N ILE A 22 -0.76 19.65 -6.67
CA ILE A 22 -0.27 20.25 -7.93
C ILE A 22 -0.18 19.20 -9.05
N GLN A 23 0.15 17.95 -8.71
CA GLN A 23 0.25 16.80 -9.62
C GLN A 23 -1.09 16.37 -10.25
N GLU A 24 -2.21 16.67 -9.59
CA GLU A 24 -3.56 16.33 -10.06
C GLU A 24 -4.11 17.36 -11.05
N LEU A 25 -3.49 18.55 -11.13
CA LEU A 25 -3.88 19.60 -12.06
C LEU A 25 -3.33 19.31 -13.48
N PRO A 26 -3.98 19.85 -14.54
CA PRO A 26 -3.41 19.90 -15.88
C PRO A 26 -1.96 20.43 -15.86
N SER A 27 -1.08 19.83 -16.67
CA SER A 27 0.36 20.11 -16.68
C SER A 27 0.69 21.60 -16.87
N ILE A 28 -0.09 22.29 -17.72
CA ILE A 28 0.01 23.74 -17.95
C ILE A 28 -0.18 24.57 -16.68
N PHE A 29 -0.99 24.09 -15.73
CA PHE A 29 -1.20 24.74 -14.43
C PHE A 29 -0.16 24.28 -13.42
N ALA A 30 0.21 23.00 -13.44
CA ALA A 30 1.25 22.46 -12.56
C ALA A 30 2.59 23.19 -12.72
N GLN A 31 2.99 23.48 -13.97
CA GLN A 31 4.20 24.25 -14.27
C GLN A 31 4.13 25.65 -13.66
N ALA A 32 3.02 26.36 -13.86
CA ALA A 32 2.85 27.72 -13.41
C ALA A 32 2.70 27.84 -11.88
N LEU A 33 2.21 26.78 -11.22
CA LEU A 33 2.04 26.72 -9.77
C LEU A 33 3.28 26.21 -9.03
N SER A 34 4.27 25.65 -9.73
CA SER A 34 5.47 25.06 -9.12
C SER A 34 6.31 26.06 -8.30
N THR A 35 6.32 27.33 -8.70
CA THR A 35 7.04 28.43 -8.04
C THR A 35 6.11 29.38 -7.28
N ALA A 36 4.80 29.13 -7.30
CA ALA A 36 3.81 30.04 -6.74
C ALA A 36 3.76 29.95 -5.21
N LYS A 37 3.64 31.10 -4.54
CA LYS A 37 3.53 31.24 -3.09
C LYS A 37 2.08 31.47 -2.68
N LYS A 38 1.81 31.30 -1.38
CA LYS A 38 0.51 31.60 -0.80
C LYS A 38 0.17 33.07 -1.06
N GLY A 39 -1.01 33.31 -1.63
CA GLY A 39 -1.50 34.63 -2.01
C GLY A 39 -1.29 34.98 -3.49
N ASP A 40 -0.42 34.26 -4.20
CA ASP A 40 -0.09 34.57 -5.59
C ASP A 40 -1.28 34.37 -6.54
N ILE A 41 -1.32 35.21 -7.57
CA ILE A 41 -2.21 35.07 -8.72
C ILE A 41 -1.37 34.63 -9.90
N VAL A 42 -1.73 33.50 -10.51
CA VAL A 42 -1.00 32.84 -11.58
C VAL A 42 -1.84 32.87 -12.85
N GLY A 43 -1.28 33.44 -13.93
CA GLY A 43 -1.93 33.57 -15.23
C GLY A 43 -1.81 34.97 -15.83
N PRO A 44 -2.51 35.25 -16.95
CA PRO A 44 -3.45 34.36 -17.62
C PRO A 44 -2.74 33.21 -18.37
N ILE A 45 -3.16 31.98 -18.11
CA ILE A 45 -2.64 30.76 -18.74
C ILE A 45 -3.53 30.40 -19.92
N ARG A 46 -2.96 30.34 -21.14
CA ARG A 46 -3.70 29.94 -22.34
C ARG A 46 -3.84 28.42 -22.42
N SER A 47 -5.05 27.96 -22.73
CA SER A 47 -5.39 26.55 -22.96
C SER A 47 -6.25 26.42 -24.23
N GLY A 48 -6.59 25.19 -24.61
CA GLY A 48 -7.54 24.94 -25.71
C GLY A 48 -8.96 25.49 -25.47
N VAL A 49 -9.34 25.72 -24.22
CA VAL A 49 -10.69 26.21 -23.84
C VAL A 49 -10.72 27.69 -23.46
N GLY A 50 -9.61 28.41 -23.64
CA GLY A 50 -9.49 29.85 -23.30
C GLY A 50 -8.39 30.15 -22.28
N PHE A 51 -8.55 31.25 -21.55
CA PHE A 51 -7.57 31.74 -20.58
C PHE A 51 -7.99 31.45 -19.14
N HIS A 52 -7.02 31.03 -18.33
CA HIS A 52 -7.22 30.67 -16.93
C HIS A 52 -6.44 31.59 -16.01
N ILE A 53 -7.02 31.95 -14.87
CA ILE A 53 -6.35 32.67 -13.79
C ILE A 53 -6.56 31.87 -12.51
N LEU A 54 -5.47 31.56 -11.82
CA LEU A 54 -5.47 30.75 -10.60
C LEU A 54 -5.03 31.64 -9.43
N LYS A 55 -5.66 31.50 -8.27
CA LYS A 55 -5.20 32.14 -7.03
C LYS A 55 -4.81 31.06 -6.03
N VAL A 56 -3.59 31.15 -5.50
CA VAL A 56 -3.10 30.24 -4.46
C VAL A 56 -3.63 30.72 -3.11
N ASN A 57 -4.77 30.18 -2.69
CA ASN A 57 -5.39 30.57 -1.43
C ASN A 57 -4.55 30.13 -0.21
N ASP A 58 -4.00 28.92 -0.26
CA ASP A 58 -3.15 28.39 0.80
C ASP A 58 -2.23 27.28 0.26
N LEU A 59 -1.13 27.01 0.96
CA LEU A 59 -0.15 25.97 0.64
C LEU A 59 0.13 25.13 1.88
N ARG A 60 0.10 23.81 1.73
CA ARG A 60 0.50 22.85 2.76
C ARG A 60 1.53 21.89 2.17
N GLY A 61 2.55 21.53 2.96
CA GLY A 61 3.58 20.57 2.55
C GLY A 61 2.98 19.20 2.20
N GLN A 62 3.61 18.50 1.25
CA GLN A 62 3.22 17.13 0.89
C GLN A 62 3.55 16.13 2.01
N SER A 63 2.62 15.17 2.17
CA SER A 63 2.48 14.11 3.17
C SER A 63 3.74 13.47 3.77
N GLN A 64 3.56 13.07 5.04
CA GLN A 64 4.32 12.10 5.84
C GLN A 64 5.07 11.05 5.01
N SER A 65 6.35 10.86 5.36
CA SER A 65 7.14 9.70 4.96
C SER A 65 6.34 8.42 5.22
N ILE A 66 6.22 7.56 4.21
CA ILE A 66 5.63 6.23 4.39
C ILE A 66 6.77 5.33 4.88
N SER A 67 6.93 5.28 6.20
CA SER A 67 7.78 4.30 6.86
C SER A 67 7.01 2.99 7.00
N VAL A 68 7.52 1.92 6.38
CA VAL A 68 7.02 0.56 6.58
C VAL A 68 7.96 -0.15 7.54
N THR A 69 7.41 -0.75 8.59
CA THR A 69 8.17 -1.62 9.48
C THR A 69 8.27 -3.00 8.84
N GLU A 70 9.50 -3.35 8.45
CA GLU A 70 9.86 -4.69 8.03
C GLU A 70 10.46 -5.45 9.21
N VAL A 71 10.14 -6.73 9.31
CA VAL A 71 10.67 -7.65 10.30
C VAL A 71 11.46 -8.74 9.60
N HIS A 72 12.51 -9.19 10.26
CA HIS A 72 13.23 -10.40 9.88
C HIS A 72 12.89 -11.46 10.91
N ALA A 73 12.21 -12.52 10.48
CA ALA A 73 11.73 -13.57 11.36
C ALA A 73 12.05 -14.94 10.78
N ARG A 74 12.10 -15.94 11.67
CA ARG A 74 12.11 -17.34 11.28
C ARG A 74 11.01 -18.11 11.99
N HIS A 75 10.55 -19.19 11.38
CA HIS A 75 9.50 -20.02 11.95
C HIS A 75 9.67 -21.53 11.73
N ILE A 76 8.97 -22.32 12.54
CA ILE A 76 8.76 -23.75 12.33
C ILE A 76 7.26 -23.98 12.23
N LEU A 77 6.78 -24.44 11.07
CA LEU A 77 5.36 -24.71 10.83
C LEU A 77 5.03 -26.20 11.01
N LEU A 78 4.03 -26.52 11.82
CA LEU A 78 3.34 -27.81 11.83
C LEU A 78 1.89 -27.62 11.40
N LYS A 79 1.53 -28.15 10.23
CA LYS A 79 0.16 -28.10 9.72
C LYS A 79 -0.68 -29.14 10.45
N THR A 80 -1.91 -28.78 10.80
CA THR A 80 -2.87 -29.76 11.29
C THR A 80 -3.40 -30.61 10.14
N SER A 81 -3.74 -31.85 10.45
CA SER A 81 -4.30 -32.82 9.49
C SER A 81 -5.20 -33.79 10.25
N PRO A 82 -5.97 -34.65 9.56
CA PRO A 82 -6.72 -35.71 10.23
C PRO A 82 -5.85 -36.64 11.12
N ILE A 83 -4.54 -36.68 10.88
CA ILE A 83 -3.57 -37.47 11.65
C ILE A 83 -2.94 -36.64 12.79
N MET A 84 -2.86 -35.32 12.64
CA MET A 84 -2.24 -34.41 13.60
C MET A 84 -3.24 -33.33 14.03
N SER A 85 -3.84 -33.55 15.20
CA SER A 85 -4.75 -32.59 15.85
C SER A 85 -4.01 -31.33 16.33
N ASP A 86 -4.77 -30.26 16.60
CA ASP A 86 -4.24 -29.02 17.18
C ASP A 86 -3.43 -29.25 18.46
N THR A 87 -3.97 -30.06 19.38
CA THR A 87 -3.28 -30.38 20.63
C THR A 87 -1.95 -31.10 20.37
N GLN A 88 -1.92 -32.04 19.43
CA GLN A 88 -0.68 -32.75 19.10
C GLN A 88 0.36 -31.84 18.44
N ALA A 89 -0.06 -30.98 17.51
CA ALA A 89 0.82 -30.01 16.86
C ALA A 89 1.40 -29.02 17.87
N ARG A 90 0.56 -28.49 18.76
CA ARG A 90 0.97 -27.61 19.85
C ARG A 90 1.97 -28.28 20.78
N THR A 91 1.65 -29.44 21.35
CA THR A 91 2.54 -30.17 22.26
C THR A 91 3.87 -30.51 21.60
N LYS A 92 3.86 -30.86 20.30
CA LYS A 92 5.08 -31.12 19.54
C LYS A 92 5.96 -29.87 19.43
N LEU A 93 5.37 -28.70 19.17
CA LEU A 93 6.12 -27.43 19.14
C LEU A 93 6.62 -27.01 20.53
N GLU A 94 5.86 -27.27 21.60
CA GLU A 94 6.32 -27.02 22.98
C GLU A 94 7.59 -27.84 23.29
N GLN A 95 7.62 -29.13 22.86
CA GLN A 95 8.81 -29.96 22.99
C GLN A 95 9.98 -29.44 22.14
N ILE A 96 9.73 -29.05 20.89
CA ILE A 96 10.76 -28.47 20.02
C ILE A 96 11.33 -27.19 20.64
N ALA A 97 10.46 -26.32 21.18
CA ALA A 97 10.86 -25.09 21.86
C ALA A 97 11.70 -25.37 23.11
N ALA A 98 11.42 -26.44 23.86
CA ALA A 98 12.22 -26.87 25.01
C ALA A 98 13.59 -27.41 24.58
N ASP A 99 13.65 -28.21 23.51
CA ASP A 99 14.90 -28.74 22.95
C ASP A 99 15.79 -27.60 22.40
N ILE A 100 15.20 -26.56 21.81
CA ILE A 100 15.93 -25.36 21.36
C ILE A 100 16.45 -24.57 22.57
N ARG A 101 15.61 -24.31 23.58
CA ARG A 101 15.99 -23.55 24.78
C ARG A 101 17.09 -24.22 25.61
N SER A 102 17.09 -25.55 25.64
CA SER A 102 18.12 -26.35 26.34
C SER A 102 19.40 -26.53 25.54
N GLY A 103 19.45 -26.08 24.29
CA GLY A 103 20.61 -26.23 23.41
C GLY A 103 20.79 -27.64 22.83
N LYS A 104 19.81 -28.54 23.00
CA LYS A 104 19.82 -29.90 22.44
C LYS A 104 19.78 -29.88 20.91
N THR A 105 19.12 -28.89 20.32
CA THR A 105 19.13 -28.62 18.89
C THR A 105 19.10 -27.11 18.63
N SER A 106 19.52 -26.69 17.43
CA SER A 106 19.36 -25.29 17.01
C SER A 106 17.99 -25.09 16.36
N PHE A 107 17.47 -23.85 16.39
CA PHE A 107 16.23 -23.51 15.70
C PHE A 107 16.31 -23.87 14.21
N ALA A 108 17.44 -23.57 13.55
CA ALA A 108 17.64 -23.84 12.14
C ALA A 108 17.61 -25.35 11.82
N ASN A 109 18.17 -26.19 12.70
CA ASN A 109 18.12 -27.65 12.53
C ASN A 109 16.69 -28.17 12.72
N ALA A 110 16.01 -27.72 13.79
CA ALA A 110 14.62 -28.08 14.03
C ALA A 110 13.69 -27.62 12.91
N ALA A 111 13.94 -26.45 12.31
CA ALA A 111 13.20 -25.96 11.17
C ALA A 111 13.40 -26.83 9.93
N LYS A 112 14.64 -27.21 9.62
CA LYS A 112 14.94 -28.13 8.50
C LYS A 112 14.30 -29.51 8.67
N GLU A 113 14.23 -29.98 9.91
CA GLU A 113 13.72 -31.32 10.23
C GLU A 113 12.18 -31.37 10.31
N PHE A 114 11.55 -30.38 10.94
CA PHE A 114 10.14 -30.44 11.30
C PHE A 114 9.26 -29.43 10.55
N SER A 115 9.81 -28.34 10.00
CA SER A 115 8.97 -27.31 9.37
C SER A 115 8.34 -27.83 8.08
N GLN A 116 7.03 -27.67 7.99
CA GLN A 116 6.20 -28.06 6.85
C GLN A 116 5.96 -26.89 5.88
N ASP A 117 6.74 -25.82 6.01
CA ASP A 117 6.86 -24.77 5.02
C ASP A 117 8.08 -25.00 4.12
N PRO A 118 7.90 -25.48 2.87
CA PRO A 118 9.02 -25.78 1.98
C PRO A 118 9.83 -24.54 1.58
N GLY A 119 9.23 -23.34 1.65
CA GLY A 119 9.91 -22.08 1.32
C GLY A 119 10.97 -21.68 2.35
N SER A 120 10.71 -21.92 3.63
CA SER A 120 11.59 -21.54 4.73
C SER A 120 12.35 -22.69 5.38
N ALA A 121 11.80 -23.92 5.39
CA ALA A 121 12.37 -25.07 6.11
C ALA A 121 13.84 -25.31 5.74
N ASN A 122 14.15 -25.37 4.44
CA ASN A 122 15.50 -25.60 3.93
C ASN A 122 16.49 -24.47 4.28
N GLN A 123 15.97 -23.27 4.56
CA GLN A 123 16.74 -22.10 4.98
C GLN A 123 16.78 -21.96 6.51
N GLY A 124 16.48 -23.03 7.26
CA GLY A 124 16.47 -22.98 8.72
C GLY A 124 15.28 -22.20 9.29
N GLY A 125 14.18 -22.15 8.53
CA GLY A 125 12.95 -21.44 8.90
C GLY A 125 12.97 -19.96 8.55
N ASP A 126 14.01 -19.45 7.89
CA ASP A 126 14.14 -18.04 7.56
C ASP A 126 13.06 -17.57 6.57
N LEU A 127 12.36 -16.49 6.92
CA LEU A 127 11.34 -15.84 6.09
C LEU A 127 11.89 -14.59 5.39
N GLY A 128 13.13 -14.19 5.68
CA GLY A 128 13.74 -12.98 5.17
C GLY A 128 13.10 -11.70 5.72
N TRP A 129 13.41 -10.57 5.08
CA TRP A 129 12.83 -9.27 5.42
C TRP A 129 11.48 -9.09 4.74
N ALA A 130 10.45 -8.87 5.55
CA ALA A 130 9.09 -8.72 5.07
C ALA A 130 8.32 -7.70 5.92
N ALA A 131 7.36 -7.01 5.31
CA ALA A 131 6.46 -6.13 6.03
C ALA A 131 5.52 -6.95 6.92
N ALA A 132 5.25 -6.49 8.14
CA ALA A 132 4.47 -7.27 9.10
C ALA A 132 3.02 -7.57 8.64
N ASP A 133 2.50 -6.78 7.69
CA ASP A 133 1.15 -6.89 7.13
C ASP A 133 0.98 -8.05 6.13
N ILE A 134 2.05 -8.64 5.62
CA ILE A 134 1.96 -9.80 4.72
C ILE A 134 1.66 -11.11 5.46
N TYR A 135 1.88 -11.14 6.77
CA TYR A 135 1.69 -12.33 7.59
C TYR A 135 0.23 -12.49 8.03
N ASP A 136 -0.13 -13.74 8.36
CA ASP A 136 -1.40 -14.04 9.01
C ASP A 136 -1.59 -13.18 10.28
N PRO A 137 -2.80 -12.68 10.57
CA PRO A 137 -3.05 -11.81 11.72
C PRO A 137 -2.51 -12.36 13.04
N ALA A 138 -2.68 -13.66 13.31
CA ALA A 138 -2.19 -14.26 14.56
C ALA A 138 -0.67 -14.31 14.62
N PHE A 139 -0.02 -14.59 13.49
CA PHE A 139 1.44 -14.60 13.35
C PHE A 139 2.02 -13.19 13.53
N ARG A 140 1.42 -12.19 12.86
CA ARG A 140 1.77 -10.78 12.99
C ARG A 140 1.62 -10.29 14.43
N ASP A 141 0.50 -10.57 15.06
CA ASP A 141 0.21 -10.09 16.41
C ASP A 141 1.15 -10.74 17.45
N ALA A 142 1.65 -11.94 17.20
CA ALA A 142 2.74 -12.52 17.99
C ALA A 142 4.06 -11.77 17.77
N LEU A 143 4.49 -11.58 16.52
CA LEU A 143 5.72 -10.83 16.18
C LEU A 143 5.76 -9.44 16.80
N MET A 144 4.66 -8.69 16.73
CA MET A 144 4.57 -7.32 17.25
C MET A 144 4.70 -7.22 18.77
N ARG A 145 4.53 -8.33 19.49
CA ARG A 145 4.69 -8.41 20.96
C ARG A 145 6.06 -8.95 21.38
N MET A 146 6.89 -9.37 20.42
CA MET A 146 8.17 -10.00 20.69
C MET A 146 9.31 -8.98 20.66
N ASN A 147 10.32 -9.23 21.49
CA ASN A 147 11.57 -8.50 21.46
C ASN A 147 12.53 -9.14 20.43
N LYS A 148 13.51 -8.36 19.96
CA LYS A 148 14.58 -8.89 19.10
C LYS A 148 15.30 -10.05 19.78
N GLY A 149 15.47 -11.16 19.05
CA GLY A 149 16.05 -12.42 19.52
C GLY A 149 15.10 -13.29 20.35
N GLN A 150 13.85 -12.87 20.57
CA GLN A 150 12.89 -13.65 21.34
C GLN A 150 12.24 -14.73 20.48
N MET A 151 12.06 -15.91 21.09
CA MET A 151 11.23 -16.99 20.55
C MET A 151 9.85 -16.97 21.20
N SER A 152 8.80 -17.19 20.41
CA SER A 152 7.41 -17.19 20.85
C SER A 152 7.03 -18.51 21.55
N GLU A 153 5.89 -18.50 22.22
CA GLU A 153 5.14 -19.74 22.46
C GLU A 153 4.47 -20.21 21.15
N PRO A 154 3.96 -21.45 21.05
CA PRO A 154 3.26 -21.91 19.85
C PRO A 154 2.06 -21.02 19.48
N VAL A 155 2.06 -20.53 18.24
CA VAL A 155 1.04 -19.63 17.70
C VAL A 155 0.22 -20.37 16.66
N HIS A 156 -1.11 -20.34 16.81
CA HIS A 156 -2.02 -20.91 15.83
C HIS A 156 -2.41 -19.87 14.78
N SER A 157 -2.25 -20.20 13.51
CA SER A 157 -2.64 -19.39 12.34
C SER A 157 -3.55 -20.19 11.41
N THR A 158 -4.02 -19.56 10.33
CA THR A 158 -4.77 -20.26 9.27
C THR A 158 -3.98 -21.38 8.58
N PHE A 159 -2.65 -21.39 8.69
CA PHE A 159 -1.78 -22.41 8.09
C PHE A 159 -1.41 -23.55 9.05
N GLY A 160 -1.80 -23.47 10.32
CA GLY A 160 -1.46 -24.42 11.37
C GLY A 160 -0.73 -23.78 12.54
N TRP A 161 0.11 -24.55 13.21
CA TRP A 161 0.84 -24.10 14.39
C TRP A 161 2.27 -23.70 14.06
N HIS A 162 2.73 -22.62 14.68
CA HIS A 162 4.03 -22.03 14.42
C HIS A 162 4.80 -21.80 15.71
N LEU A 163 6.10 -22.10 15.70
CA LEU A 163 7.05 -21.50 16.62
C LEU A 163 7.77 -20.37 15.88
N ILE A 164 7.80 -19.17 16.44
CA ILE A 164 8.28 -17.96 15.75
C ILE A 164 9.48 -17.41 16.51
N GLU A 165 10.48 -16.91 15.80
CA GLU A 165 11.58 -16.15 16.40
C GLU A 165 11.80 -14.85 15.63
N LEU A 166 11.79 -13.73 16.35
CA LEU A 166 12.03 -12.42 15.78
C LEU A 166 13.53 -12.15 15.77
N LEU A 167 14.15 -12.14 14.59
CA LEU A 167 15.59 -11.93 14.45
C LEU A 167 15.95 -10.44 14.46
N ASP A 168 15.18 -9.61 13.76
CA ASP A 168 15.42 -8.18 13.70
C ASP A 168 14.18 -7.38 13.23
N THR A 169 14.25 -6.06 13.37
CA THR A 169 13.21 -5.13 12.90
C THR A 169 13.85 -3.87 12.33
N ARG A 170 13.34 -3.39 11.20
CA ARG A 170 13.81 -2.16 10.55
C ARG A 170 12.65 -1.34 10.02
N ASN A 171 12.82 -0.02 10.04
CA ASN A 171 11.91 0.88 9.34
C ASN A 171 12.52 1.22 7.99
N VAL A 172 11.78 0.94 6.91
CA VAL A 172 12.19 1.24 5.55
C VAL A 172 11.35 2.38 5.03
N ASP A 173 12.01 3.40 4.49
CA ASP A 173 11.33 4.46 3.77
C ASP A 173 10.89 3.91 2.40
N LYS A 174 9.57 3.72 2.24
CA LYS A 174 8.95 3.30 0.98
C LYS A 174 8.28 4.47 0.25
N THR A 175 8.60 5.71 0.64
CA THR A 175 7.99 6.92 0.08
C THR A 175 8.15 6.99 -1.43
N ASP A 176 9.36 6.73 -1.97
CA ASP A 176 9.59 6.77 -3.42
C ASP A 176 8.77 5.71 -4.19
N ALA A 177 8.75 4.46 -3.71
CA ALA A 177 7.98 3.39 -4.32
C ALA A 177 6.46 3.70 -4.30
N ALA A 178 5.95 4.14 -3.14
CA ALA A 178 4.56 4.54 -3.00
C ALA A 178 4.20 5.77 -3.85
N GLN A 179 5.15 6.71 -4.02
CA GLN A 179 4.99 7.86 -4.92
C GLN A 179 4.95 7.43 -6.38
N LYS A 180 5.81 6.51 -6.83
CA LYS A 180 5.81 5.96 -8.19
C LYS A 180 4.50 5.27 -8.53
N ASP A 181 4.00 4.40 -7.64
CA ASP A 181 2.72 3.71 -7.83
C ASP A 181 1.56 4.70 -7.94
N ARG A 182 1.58 5.74 -7.09
CA ARG A 182 0.60 6.82 -7.14
C ARG A 182 0.69 7.59 -8.46
N ALA A 183 1.89 7.95 -8.90
CA ALA A 183 2.11 8.67 -10.15
C ALA A 183 1.61 7.86 -11.35
N TYR A 184 1.90 6.56 -11.38
CA TYR A 184 1.40 5.64 -12.41
C TYR A 184 -0.13 5.61 -12.43
N ARG A 185 -0.79 5.46 -11.27
CA ARG A 185 -2.26 5.48 -11.18
C ARG A 185 -2.86 6.80 -11.65
N MET A 186 -2.22 7.94 -11.34
CA MET A 186 -2.67 9.24 -11.81
C MET A 186 -2.59 9.35 -13.34
N LEU A 187 -1.47 8.93 -13.94
CA LEU A 187 -1.28 8.91 -15.39
C LEU A 187 -2.28 7.97 -16.06
N PHE A 188 -2.45 6.77 -15.52
CA PHE A 188 -3.41 5.79 -15.99
C PHE A 188 -4.84 6.34 -15.96
N ASN A 189 -5.28 6.91 -14.83
CA ASN A 189 -6.63 7.47 -14.70
C ASN A 189 -6.87 8.64 -15.66
N ARG A 190 -5.85 9.49 -15.89
CA ARG A 190 -5.95 10.58 -16.87
C ARG A 190 -6.16 10.03 -18.28
N LYS A 191 -5.32 9.07 -18.69
CA LYS A 191 -5.42 8.42 -19.99
C LYS A 191 -6.74 7.68 -20.16
N PHE A 192 -7.13 6.89 -19.17
CA PHE A 192 -8.40 6.17 -19.18
C PHE A 192 -9.59 7.12 -19.33
N SER A 193 -9.62 8.25 -18.61
CA SER A 193 -10.71 9.22 -18.71
C SER A 193 -10.77 9.90 -20.08
N GLU A 194 -9.62 10.20 -20.70
CA GLU A 194 -9.54 10.75 -22.06
C GLU A 194 -10.07 9.74 -23.10
N GLU A 195 -9.52 8.51 -23.07
CA GLU A 195 -9.87 7.46 -24.03
C GLU A 195 -11.33 6.98 -23.87
N ALA A 196 -11.83 6.85 -22.64
CA ALA A 196 -13.22 6.46 -22.40
C ALA A 196 -14.22 7.48 -22.97
N ALA A 197 -13.90 8.78 -22.90
CA ALA A 197 -14.73 9.83 -23.48
C ALA A 197 -14.72 9.79 -25.02
N THR A 198 -13.56 9.63 -25.63
CA THR A 198 -13.39 9.46 -27.08
C THR A 198 -14.14 8.22 -27.55
N TRP A 199 -13.95 7.08 -26.89
CA TRP A 199 -14.60 5.82 -27.21
C TRP A 199 -16.13 5.92 -27.15
N MET A 200 -16.70 6.55 -26.12
CA MET A 200 -18.15 6.78 -26.05
C MET A 200 -18.67 7.68 -27.18
N GLN A 201 -17.91 8.70 -27.58
CA GLN A 201 -18.27 9.57 -28.71
C GLN A 201 -18.26 8.78 -30.02
N GLU A 202 -17.23 7.99 -30.27
CA GLU A 202 -17.12 7.14 -31.45
C GLU A 202 -18.27 6.12 -31.51
N GLN A 203 -18.52 5.40 -30.41
CA GLN A 203 -19.62 4.43 -30.35
C GLN A 203 -20.98 5.09 -30.59
N ARG A 204 -21.22 6.27 -30.00
CA ARG A 204 -22.46 7.04 -30.23
C ARG A 204 -22.58 7.49 -31.69
N ALA A 205 -21.49 7.91 -32.32
CA ALA A 205 -21.48 8.36 -33.71
C ALA A 205 -21.68 7.20 -34.71
N SER A 206 -21.14 6.02 -34.41
CA SER A 206 -21.31 4.82 -35.25
C SER A 206 -22.64 4.09 -35.03
N ALA A 207 -23.32 4.32 -33.91
CA ALA A 207 -24.55 3.64 -33.57
C ALA A 207 -25.76 4.21 -34.36
N TYR A 208 -26.63 3.33 -34.83
CA TYR A 208 -27.94 3.72 -35.35
C TYR A 208 -28.89 4.06 -34.19
N VAL A 209 -29.15 5.35 -33.98
CA VAL A 209 -30.04 5.84 -32.91
C VAL A 209 -31.21 6.61 -33.54
N LYS A 210 -32.46 6.19 -33.27
CA LYS A 210 -33.68 6.89 -33.66
C LYS A 210 -34.38 7.46 -32.42
N VAL A 211 -34.36 8.77 -32.25
CA VAL A 211 -35.09 9.46 -31.16
C VAL A 211 -36.50 9.76 -31.64
N LEU A 212 -37.52 9.19 -30.98
CA LEU A 212 -38.93 9.45 -31.27
C LEU A 212 -39.42 10.53 -30.29
N SER A 213 -39.89 11.65 -30.82
CA SER A 213 -40.61 12.69 -30.05
C SER A 213 -42.11 12.51 -30.25
N ASN A 214 -42.87 12.54 -29.15
CA ASN A 214 -44.35 12.53 -29.16
C ASN A 214 -44.91 13.85 -29.66
#